data_AF-A0A838MJ03-F1
#
_entry.id   AF-A0A838MJ03-F1
#
_cell.length_a   1.000
_cell.length_b   1.000
_cell.length_c   1.000
_cell.angle_alpha   90.00
_cell.angle_beta   90.00
_cell.angle_gamma   90.00
#
_symmetry.space_group_name_H-M   'P 1'
#
loop_
_entity.id
_entity.type
_entity.pdbx_description
1 polymer ?
#
loop_
_entity_poly.entity_id
_entity_poly.type
_entity_poly.pdbx_seq_one_letter_code
_entity_poly.pdbx_strand_id
1 'polypeptide(L)' 'MIYFTKYAEQKFDILNKHKVYFTKEQIEDVVNLPDKVSKKGKYLAARKDDIKAVYQKENGVMRIITFYPVKA' A
#
# COMPACT_ATOMS: atom_id res chain seq x y z
N MET A 1 -1.64 8.47 11.23
CA MET A 1 -2.50 7.29 11.46
C MET A 1 -2.77 6.62 10.12
N ILE A 2 -2.54 5.31 10.02
CA ILE A 2 -2.73 4.53 8.79
C ILE A 2 -3.98 3.67 8.96
N TYR A 3 -4.82 3.64 7.93
CA TYR A 3 -6.05 2.85 7.93
C TYR A 3 -6.11 1.98 6.69
N PHE A 4 -6.33 0.69 6.86
CA PHE A 4 -6.54 -0.25 5.77
C PHE A 4 -8.02 -0.32 5.43
N THR A 5 -8.38 -0.03 4.18
CA THR A 5 -9.76 -0.29 3.73
C THR A 5 -10.06 -1.78 3.73
N LYS A 6 -11.34 -2.15 3.80
CA LYS A 6 -11.78 -3.54 3.66
C LYS A 6 -11.20 -4.22 2.42
N TYR A 7 -11.07 -3.47 1.31
CA TYR A 7 -10.45 -3.98 0.08
C TYR A 7 -8.95 -4.23 0.23
N ALA A 8 -8.21 -3.35 0.92
CA ALA A 8 -6.80 -3.57 1.24
C ALA A 8 -6.61 -4.76 2.18
N GLU A 9 -7.49 -4.94 3.18
CA GLU A 9 -7.44 -6.10 4.07
C GLU A 9 -7.64 -7.42 3.31
N GLN A 10 -8.66 -7.49 2.44
CA GLN A 10 -8.88 -8.63 1.56
C GLN A 10 -7.71 -8.91 0.61
N LYS A 11 -6.92 -7.88 0.27
CA LYS A 11 -5.77 -8.03 -0.60
C LYS A 11 -4.67 -8.89 0.03
N PHE A 12 -4.50 -8.84 1.36
CA PHE A 12 -3.60 -9.76 2.07
C PHE A 12 -4.02 -11.21 1.86
N ASP A 13 -5.30 -11.53 2.05
CA ASP A 13 -5.81 -12.89 1.87
C ASP A 13 -5.62 -13.41 0.44
N ILE A 14 -5.84 -12.54 -0.55
CA ILE A 14 -5.62 -12.87 -1.97
C ILE A 14 -4.14 -13.17 -2.22
N LEU A 15 -3.24 -12.32 -1.76
CA LEU A 15 -1.80 -12.50 -1.99
C LEU A 15 -1.25 -13.73 -1.24
N ASN A 16 -1.72 -13.97 -0.02
CA ASN A 16 -1.36 -15.15 0.76
C ASN A 16 -1.76 -16.46 0.05
N LYS A 17 -2.92 -16.51 -0.62
CA LYS A 17 -3.33 -17.66 -1.47
C LYS A 17 -2.35 -17.91 -2.62
N HIS A 18 -1.66 -16.87 -3.10
CA HIS A 18 -0.63 -16.96 -4.13
C HIS A 18 0.80 -17.07 -3.57
N LYS A 19 0.95 -17.35 -2.27
CA LYS A 19 2.26 -17.44 -1.57
C LYS A 19 3.08 -16.15 -1.59
N VAL A 20 2.41 -15.00 -1.74
CA VAL A 20 3.01 -13.67 -1.59
C VAL A 20 2.58 -13.13 -0.23
N TYR A 21 3.52 -13.04 0.70
CA TYR A 21 3.24 -12.67 2.07
C TYR A 21 3.73 -11.26 2.35
N PHE A 22 2.80 -10.36 2.63
CA PHE A 22 3.11 -9.01 3.12
C PHE A 22 2.49 -8.81 4.50
N THR A 23 3.20 -8.10 5.35
CA THR A 23 2.76 -7.69 6.67
C THR A 23 2.16 -6.28 6.61
N LYS A 24 1.37 -5.90 7.62
CA LYS A 24 0.82 -4.53 7.67
C LYS A 24 1.96 -3.52 7.79
N GLU A 25 2.95 -3.84 8.62
CA GLU A 25 4.16 -3.07 8.87
C GLU A 25 4.93 -2.78 7.57
N GLN A 26 5.08 -3.78 6.69
CA GLN A 26 5.70 -3.56 5.37
C GLN A 26 4.91 -2.57 4.51
N ILE A 27 3.57 -2.64 4.52
CA ILE A 27 2.74 -1.69 3.76
C ILE A 27 2.80 -0.29 4.38
N GLU A 28 2.89 -0.20 5.71
CA GLU A 28 3.08 1.06 6.43
C GLU A 28 4.43 1.70 6.07
N ASP A 29 5.50 0.91 6.01
CA ASP A 29 6.82 1.35 5.58
C ASP A 29 6.82 1.86 4.15
N VAL A 30 6.09 1.21 3.23
CA VAL A 30 5.96 1.66 1.84
C VAL A 30 5.38 3.07 1.79
N VAL A 31 4.38 3.41 2.61
CA VAL A 31 3.75 4.74 2.56
C VAL A 31 4.45 5.80 3.42
N ASN A 32 5.16 5.41 4.47
CA ASN A 32 5.90 6.32 5.34
C ASN A 32 7.28 6.68 4.78
N LEU A 33 7.98 5.69 4.22
CA LEU A 33 9.36 5.82 3.72
C LEU A 33 9.47 5.27 2.27
N PRO A 34 8.72 5.82 1.30
CA PRO A 34 8.76 5.37 -0.10
C PRO A 34 10.05 5.77 -0.80
N ASP A 35 10.55 4.90 -1.68
CA ASP A 35 11.61 5.25 -2.63
C ASP A 35 11.07 6.18 -3.74
N LYS A 36 9.80 5.98 -4.11
CA LYS A 36 9.13 6.76 -5.15
C LYS A 36 7.67 6.98 -4.83
N VAL A 37 7.21 8.21 -5.03
CA VAL A 37 5.79 8.58 -4.93
C VAL A 37 5.32 9.15 -6.27
N SER A 38 4.15 8.71 -6.73
CA SER A 38 3.44 9.33 -7.84
C SER A 38 2.01 9.68 -7.44
N LYS A 39 1.48 10.77 -8.00
CA LYS A 39 0.11 11.24 -7.74
C LYS A 39 -0.76 11.01 -8.97
N LYS A 40 -1.96 10.47 -8.75
CA LYS A 40 -2.99 10.33 -9.80
C LYS A 40 -4.32 10.82 -9.24
N GLY A 41 -4.65 12.07 -9.55
CA GLY A 41 -5.82 12.75 -9.00
C GLY A 41 -5.75 12.87 -7.47
N LYS A 42 -6.74 12.32 -6.78
CA LYS A 42 -6.79 12.28 -5.30
C LYS A 42 -5.97 11.15 -4.66
N TYR A 43 -5.44 10.23 -5.45
CA TYR A 43 -4.68 9.09 -4.96
C TYR A 43 -3.18 9.31 -5.10
N LEU A 44 -2.44 8.76 -4.14
CA LEU A 44 -1.00 8.66 -4.13
C LEU A 44 -0.63 7.19 -4.31
N ALA A 45 0.41 6.93 -5.09
CA ALA A 45 1.01 5.62 -5.25
C ALA A 45 2.44 5.71 -4.74
N ALA A 46 2.72 5.04 -3.61
CA ALA A 46 4.05 4.86 -3.07
C ALA A 46 4.61 3.53 -3.58
N ARG A 47 5.91 3.52 -3.87
CA ARG A 47 6.67 2.32 -4.17
C ARG A 47 7.86 2.28 -3.23
N LYS A 48 8.10 1.10 -2.67
CA LYS A 48 9.30 0.76 -1.92
C LYS A 48 9.64 -0.69 -2.23
N ASP A 49 10.90 -0.96 -2.58
CA ASP A 49 11.35 -2.29 -2.99
C ASP A 49 10.47 -2.89 -4.12
N ASP A 50 9.98 -4.11 -3.92
CA ASP A 50 9.08 -4.86 -4.79
C ASP A 50 7.59 -4.64 -4.46
N ILE A 51 7.25 -3.62 -3.66
CA ILE A 51 5.87 -3.33 -3.24
C ILE A 51 5.42 -1.96 -3.74
N LYS A 52 4.20 -1.92 -4.28
CA LYS A 52 3.52 -0.67 -4.60
C LYS A 52 2.20 -0.57 -3.86
N ALA A 53 2.02 0.50 -3.09
CA ALA A 53 0.81 0.79 -2.34
C ALA A 53 0.11 2.04 -2.89
N VAL A 54 -1.20 1.95 -3.07
CA VAL A 54 -2.06 3.08 -3.46
C VAL A 54 -2.85 3.51 -2.23
N TYR A 55 -2.74 4.78 -1.88
CA TYR A 55 -3.36 5.37 -0.70
C TYR A 55 -3.90 6.77 -0.99
N GLN A 56 -4.76 7.23 -0.09
CA GLN A 56 -5.25 8.61 -0.07
C GLN A 56 -4.79 9.26 1.23
N LYS A 57 -4.38 10.52 1.18
CA LYS A 57 -3.98 11.29 2.36
C LYS A 57 -4.95 12.45 2.55
N GLU A 58 -5.73 12.41 3.63
CA GLU A 58 -6.71 13.46 4.00
C GLU A 58 -6.58 13.74 5.50
N ASN A 59 -6.46 15.02 5.89
CA ASN A 59 -6.40 15.46 7.30
C ASN A 59 -5.37 14.70 8.16
N GLY A 60 -4.21 14.34 7.60
CA GLY A 60 -3.17 13.58 8.30
C GLY A 60 -3.43 12.08 8.46
N VAL A 61 -4.55 11.58 7.94
CA VAL A 61 -4.88 10.15 7.86
C VAL A 61 -4.46 9.60 6.51
N MET A 62 -3.73 8.49 6.52
CA MET A 62 -3.35 7.76 5.31
C MET A 62 -4.23 6.52 5.16
N ARG A 63 -5.10 6.54 4.15
CA ARG A 63 -6.06 5.47 3.87
C ARG A 63 -5.51 4.57 2.77
N ILE A 64 -5.09 3.36 3.11
CA ILE A 64 -4.60 2.37 2.15
C ILE A 64 -5.78 1.80 1.37
N ILE A 65 -5.77 2.03 0.07
CA ILE A 65 -6.81 1.56 -0.85
C ILE A 65 -6.46 0.15 -1.34
N THR A 66 -5.24 -0.05 -1.82
CA THR A 66 -4.76 -1.37 -2.29
C THR A 66 -3.23 -1.38 -2.37
N PHE A 67 -2.65 -2.57 -2.50
CA PHE A 67 -1.22 -2.78 -2.74
C PHE A 67 -1.00 -4.05 -3.55
N TYR A 68 0.16 -4.15 -4.20
CA TYR A 68 0.52 -5.29 -5.04
C TYR A 68 2.04 -5.39 -5.24
N PRO A 69 2.55 -6.59 -5.52
CA PRO A 69 3.95 -6.76 -5.89
C PRO A 69 4.24 -6.10 -7.25
N VAL A 70 5.41 -5.52 -7.40
CA VAL A 70 5.93 -4.91 -8.63
C VAL A 70 7.34 -5.44 -8.89
N LYS A 71 7.66 -5.73 -10.16
CA LYS A 71 9.04 -6.06 -10.53
C LYS A 71 9.90 -4.81 -10.43
N ALA A 72 11.05 -4.93 -9.75
CA ALA A 72 12.12 -3.93 -9.70
C ALA A 72 12.39 -3.35 -11.08
#